data_AF-A0A822C8A2-F1
#
_entry.id   AF-A0A822C8A2-F1
#
_cell.length_a   1.000
_cell.length_b   1.000
_cell.length_c   1.000
_cell.angle_alpha   90.00
_cell.angle_beta   90.00
_cell.angle_gamma   90.00
#
_symmetry.space_group_name_H-M   'P 1'
#
loop_
_entity.id
_entity.type
_entity.pdbx_description
1 polymer ?
#
loop_
_entity_poly.entity_id
_entity_poly.type
_entity_poly.pdbx_seq_one_letter_code
_entity_poly.pdbx_strand_id
1 'polypeptide(L)'
;MTIDSSKISASITPFAMIDEHSALPQEQEILFTMHTVFRVGEIKRTPENSRLWEVHLAITDESDQQLAGLTDHIKEEISGRGWQRMGQLMLKVGHFGQAEELYN
;
A
#
# COMPACT_ATOMS: atom_id res chain seq x y z
N MET A 1 -2.36 15.43 5.90
CA MET A 1 -1.71 14.11 5.76
C MET A 1 -0.24 14.33 5.96
N THR A 2 0.39 13.55 6.83
CA THR A 2 1.83 13.70 7.11
C THR A 2 2.48 12.35 6.86
N ILE A 3 3.56 12.34 6.07
CA ILE A 3 4.32 11.14 5.74
C ILE A 3 5.61 11.14 6.56
N ASP A 4 5.86 10.05 7.28
CA ASP A 4 7.12 9.86 8.00
C ASP A 4 8.28 9.68 7.00
N SER A 5 9.13 10.70 6.89
CA SER A 5 10.24 10.74 5.94
C SER A 5 11.43 9.85 6.33
N SER A 6 11.50 9.39 7.58
CA SER A 6 12.60 8.52 8.05
C SER A 6 12.62 7.19 7.28
N LYS A 7 11.45 6.69 6.89
CA LYS A 7 11.30 5.46 6.10
C LYS A 7 11.44 5.66 4.59
N ILE A 8 11.31 6.88 4.09
CA ILE A 8 11.45 7.17 2.66
C ILE A 8 12.88 6.88 2.19
N SER A 9 13.88 7.24 3.00
CA SER A 9 15.30 7.04 2.66
C SER A 9 15.73 5.56 2.60
N ALA A 10 15.00 4.67 3.28
CA ALA A 10 15.27 3.23 3.32
C ALA A 10 14.34 2.43 2.40
N SER A 11 13.27 3.05 1.87
CA SER A 11 12.30 2.40 1.01
C SER A 11 12.78 2.37 -0.44
N ILE A 12 12.55 1.25 -1.10
CA ILE A 12 12.77 1.07 -2.54
C ILE A 12 11.63 1.65 -3.39
N THR A 13 10.55 2.14 -2.77
CA THR A 13 9.39 2.69 -3.48
C THR A 13 9.76 3.99 -4.19
N PRO A 14 9.67 4.06 -5.54
CA PRO A 14 9.97 5.28 -6.26
C PRO A 14 8.94 6.37 -5.98
N PHE A 15 9.42 7.60 -5.86
CA PHE A 15 8.59 8.80 -5.72
C PHE A 15 9.22 9.96 -6.48
N ALA A 16 8.41 10.98 -6.80
CA ALA A 16 8.86 12.21 -7.45
C ALA A 16 8.20 13.42 -6.79
N MET A 17 8.98 14.49 -6.62
CA MET A 17 8.43 15.83 -6.39
C MET A 17 7.97 16.36 -7.74
N ILE A 18 6.71 16.79 -7.84
CA ILE A 18 6.12 17.26 -9.10
C ILE A 18 5.61 18.70 -9.02
N ASP A 19 6.17 19.49 -8.10
CA ASP A 19 5.81 20.89 -7.87
C ASP A 19 5.80 21.72 -9.19
N GLU A 20 6.79 21.51 -10.06
CA GLU A 20 6.92 22.21 -11.36
C GLU A 20 5.90 21.76 -12.42
N HIS A 21 5.20 20.67 -12.16
CA HIS A 21 4.18 20.08 -13.05
C HIS A 21 2.78 20.10 -12.43
N SER A 22 2.64 20.61 -11.21
CA SER A 22 1.35 20.71 -10.55
C SER A 22 0.47 21.76 -11.24
N ALA A 23 -0.83 21.47 -11.31
CA ALA A 23 -1.82 22.43 -11.79
C ALA A 23 -2.00 23.62 -10.83
N LEU A 24 -1.58 23.47 -9.57
CA LEU A 24 -1.69 24.47 -8.51
C LEU A 24 -0.29 24.85 -8.00
N PRO A 25 0.27 25.99 -8.45
CA PRO A 25 1.66 26.37 -8.14
C PRO A 25 1.96 26.65 -6.66
N GLN A 26 0.93 26.71 -5.80
CA GLN A 26 1.07 26.99 -4.37
C GLN A 26 1.14 25.72 -3.53
N GLU A 27 0.93 24.55 -4.13
CA GLU A 27 0.95 23.26 -3.45
C GLU A 27 2.30 22.57 -3.64
N GLN A 28 2.72 21.83 -2.62
CA GLN A 28 3.82 20.88 -2.73
C GLN A 28 3.23 19.50 -2.97
N GLU A 29 3.67 18.84 -4.02
CA GLU A 29 3.08 17.59 -4.47
C GLU A 29 4.12 16.49 -4.65
N ILE A 30 3.84 15.35 -4.02
CA ILE A 30 4.65 14.15 -4.09
C ILE A 30 3.84 13.07 -4.81
N LEU A 31 4.36 12.60 -5.94
CA LEU A 31 3.80 11.50 -6.69
C LEU A 31 4.50 10.19 -6.30
N PHE A 32 3.71 9.20 -5.87
CA PHE A 32 4.17 7.85 -5.64
C PHE A 32 3.79 6.95 -6.82
N THR A 33 4.59 5.91 -7.09
CA THR A 33 4.20 4.90 -8.08
C THR A 33 2.91 4.19 -7.67
N MET A 34 2.15 3.72 -8.66
CA MET A 34 0.99 2.88 -8.40
C MET A 34 1.38 1.64 -7.57
N HIS A 35 0.42 1.14 -6.78
CA HIS A 35 0.62 0.02 -5.85
C HIS A 35 1.54 0.31 -4.66
N THR A 36 1.83 1.58 -4.38
CA THR A 36 2.45 1.96 -3.10
C THR A 36 1.50 1.68 -1.94
N VAL A 37 1.98 0.96 -0.93
CA VAL A 37 1.22 0.62 0.27
C VAL A 37 1.66 1.49 1.44
N PHE A 38 0.69 2.15 2.06
CA PHE A 38 0.88 2.95 3.27
C PHE A 38 0.21 2.28 4.45
N ARG A 39 0.90 2.26 5.59
CA ARG A 39 0.29 1.94 6.88
C ARG A 39 -0.31 3.20 7.48
N VAL A 40 -1.57 3.10 7.87
CA VAL A 40 -2.23 4.10 8.70
C VAL A 40 -1.68 3.98 10.13
N GLY A 41 -1.05 5.05 10.59
CA GLY A 41 -0.60 5.19 11.96
C GLY A 41 -1.64 5.92 12.81
N GLU A 42 -1.20 6.95 13.50
CA GLU A 42 -2.08 7.80 14.30
C GLU A 42 -3.06 8.60 13.44
N ILE A 43 -4.29 8.68 13.91
CA ILE A 43 -5.33 9.57 13.39
C ILE A 43 -5.72 10.51 14.53
N LYS A 44 -5.52 11.81 14.33
CA LYS A 44 -5.80 12.83 15.34
C LYS A 44 -6.56 14.01 14.74
N ARG A 45 -7.31 14.74 15.56
CA ARG A 45 -7.91 16.01 15.12
C ARG A 45 -6.86 17.10 15.15
N THR A 46 -6.92 18.03 14.20
CA THR A 46 -6.00 19.17 14.26
C THR A 46 -6.44 20.11 15.39
N PRO A 47 -5.49 20.61 16.21
CA PRO A 47 -5.82 21.53 17.29
C PRO A 47 -6.49 22.82 16.80
N GLU A 48 -6.14 23.27 15.59
CA GLU A 48 -6.62 24.54 15.02
C GLU A 48 -8.04 24.45 14.46
N ASN A 49 -8.52 23.26 14.12
CA ASN A 49 -9.85 23.08 13.53
C ASN A 49 -10.41 21.69 13.83
N SER A 50 -11.39 21.62 14.72
CA SER A 50 -12.02 20.37 15.17
C SER A 50 -12.77 19.58 14.09
N ARG A 51 -12.95 20.17 12.89
CA ARG A 51 -13.52 19.51 11.70
C ARG A 51 -12.47 18.87 10.81
N LEU A 52 -11.18 19.14 11.03
CA LEU A 52 -10.08 18.57 10.28
C LEU A 52 -9.42 17.43 11.06
N TRP A 53 -9.03 16.41 10.32
CA TRP A 53 -8.31 15.25 10.83
C TRP A 53 -6.96 15.15 10.14
N GLU A 54 -5.92 14.91 10.93
CA GLU A 54 -4.60 14.56 10.47
C GLU A 54 -4.43 13.05 10.58
N VAL A 55 -4.05 12.44 9.45
CA VAL A 55 -3.70 11.03 9.37
C VAL A 55 -2.20 10.95 9.11
N HIS A 56 -1.49 10.27 10.00
CA HIS A 56 -0.09 9.92 9.82
C HIS A 56 0.00 8.64 8.99
N LEU A 57 0.70 8.71 7.86
CA LEU A 57 0.95 7.58 6.99
C LEU A 57 2.44 7.23 7.00
N ALA A 58 2.74 5.94 7.06
CA ALA A 58 4.09 5.43 6.91
C ALA A 58 4.17 4.56 5.66
N ILE A 59 5.19 4.80 4.82
CA ILE A 59 5.49 3.89 3.71
C ILE A 59 5.86 2.52 4.28
N THR A 60 5.34 1.49 3.64
CA THR A 60 5.74 0.10 3.91
C THR A 60 6.75 -0.36 2.86
N ASP A 61 7.55 -1.35 3.21
CA ASP A 61 8.55 -1.94 2.32
C ASP A 61 8.59 -3.47 2.51
N GLU A 62 9.50 -4.14 1.80
CA GLU A 62 9.65 -5.60 1.86
C GLU A 62 10.09 -6.13 3.24
N SER A 63 10.64 -5.27 4.11
CA SER A 63 11.06 -5.61 5.47
C SER A 63 9.93 -5.48 6.50
N ASP A 64 8.73 -5.10 6.05
CA ASP A 64 7.58 -4.91 6.91
C ASP A 64 7.08 -6.24 7.51
N GLN A 65 7.39 -6.47 8.79
CA GLN A 65 7.08 -7.72 9.49
C GLN A 65 5.58 -8.05 9.54
N GLN A 66 4.70 -7.04 9.56
CA GLN A 66 3.26 -7.29 9.57
C GLN A 66 2.77 -7.75 8.20
N LEU A 67 3.28 -7.15 7.11
CA LEU A 67 2.98 -7.60 5.76
C LEU A 67 3.58 -8.99 5.48
N ALA A 68 4.79 -9.27 5.98
CA ALA A 68 5.40 -10.59 5.92
C ALA A 68 4.53 -11.63 6.64
N GLY A 69 4.12 -11.37 7.87
CA GLY A 69 3.25 -12.26 8.64
C GLY A 69 1.89 -12.49 7.97
N LEU A 70 1.27 -11.44 7.41
CA LEU A 70 0.03 -11.57 6.64
C LEU A 70 0.22 -12.45 5.39
N THR A 71 1.33 -12.25 4.68
CA THR A 71 1.68 -13.02 3.49
C THR A 71 1.85 -14.50 3.84
N ASP A 72 2.51 -14.81 4.95
CA ASP A 72 2.71 -16.18 5.39
C ASP A 72 1.41 -16.84 5.87
N HIS A 73 0.55 -16.10 6.57
CA HIS A 73 -0.78 -16.58 6.94
C HIS A 73 -1.63 -16.93 5.70
N ILE A 74 -1.63 -16.07 4.68
CA ILE A 74 -2.33 -16.32 3.41
C ILE A 74 -1.74 -17.54 2.70
N LYS A 75 -0.41 -17.71 2.73
CA LYS A 75 0.25 -18.90 2.18
C LYS A 75 -0.18 -20.18 2.90
N GLU A 76 -0.35 -20.16 4.21
CA GLU A 76 -0.80 -21.33 4.99
C GLU A 76 -2.28 -21.66 4.73
N GLU A 77 -3.12 -20.63 4.59
CA GLU A 77 -4.54 -20.81 4.29
C GLU A 77 -4.77 -21.41 2.88
N ILE A 78 -3.96 -20.99 1.91
CA ILE A 78 -4.10 -21.41 0.51
C ILE A 78 -3.33 -22.72 0.26
N SER A 79 -4.10 -23.80 0.19
CA SER A 79 -3.65 -25.16 -0.11
C SER A 79 -3.21 -25.37 -1.57
N GLY A 80 -2.67 -26.56 -1.87
CA GLY A 80 -2.35 -26.98 -3.24
C GLY A 80 -0.93 -26.64 -3.71
N ARG A 81 -0.63 -26.91 -4.98
CA ARG A 81 0.69 -26.72 -5.60
C ARG A 81 0.58 -26.06 -6.97
N GLY A 82 1.60 -25.28 -7.34
CA GLY A 82 1.69 -24.64 -8.66
C GLY A 82 0.45 -23.80 -9.01
N TRP A 83 -0.09 -24.00 -10.22
CA TRP A 83 -1.25 -23.27 -10.73
C TRP A 83 -2.51 -23.41 -9.89
N GLN A 84 -2.73 -24.57 -9.26
CA GLN A 84 -3.89 -24.76 -8.38
C GLN A 84 -3.86 -23.77 -7.21
N ARG A 85 -2.67 -23.56 -6.62
CA ARG A 85 -2.49 -22.61 -5.52
C ARG A 85 -2.70 -21.17 -5.99
N MET A 86 -2.24 -20.86 -7.21
CA MET A 86 -2.46 -19.54 -7.83
C MET A 86 -3.94 -19.27 -8.11
N GLY A 87 -4.67 -20.25 -8.63
CA GLY A 87 -6.12 -20.13 -8.83
C GLY A 87 -6.86 -19.92 -7.50
N GLN A 88 -6.49 -20.65 -6.45
CA GLN A 88 -7.07 -20.45 -5.10
C GLN A 88 -6.75 -19.07 -4.53
N LEU A 89 -5.53 -18.56 -4.74
CA LEU A 89 -5.18 -17.18 -4.38
C LEU A 89 -6.08 -16.17 -5.09
N MET A 90 -6.23 -16.30 -6.42
CA MET A 90 -7.09 -15.42 -7.21
C MET A 90 -8.53 -15.41 -6.71
N LEU A 91 -9.09 -16.58 -6.38
CA LEU A 91 -10.41 -16.68 -5.76
C LEU A 91 -10.48 -15.94 -4.41
N LYS A 92 -9.46 -16.13 -3.56
CA LYS A 92 -9.39 -15.52 -2.22
C LYS A 92 -9.32 -13.99 -2.26
N VAL A 93 -8.60 -13.43 -3.24
CA VAL A 93 -8.47 -11.97 -3.41
C VAL A 93 -9.57 -11.36 -4.29
N GLY A 94 -10.54 -12.16 -4.77
CA GLY A 94 -11.70 -11.70 -5.55
C GLY A 94 -11.45 -11.54 -7.06
N HIS A 95 -10.34 -12.06 -7.57
CA HIS A 95 -9.96 -12.03 -8.99
C HIS A 95 -10.55 -13.24 -9.75
N PHE A 96 -11.88 -13.34 -9.77
CA PHE A 96 -12.58 -14.55 -10.28
C PHE A 96 -12.32 -14.85 -11.76
N GLY A 97 -12.26 -13.83 -12.62
CA GLY A 97 -11.99 -14.04 -14.06
C GLY A 97 -10.59 -14.63 -14.31
N GLN A 98 -9.57 -14.14 -13.59
CA GLN A 98 -8.22 -14.69 -13.67
C GLN A 98 -8.14 -16.11 -13.09
N ALA A 99 -8.94 -16.41 -12.06
CA ALA A 99 -9.05 -17.77 -11.55
C ALA A 99 -9.68 -18.73 -12.58
N GLU A 100 -10.73 -18.30 -13.28
CA GLU A 100 -11.37 -19.08 -14.34
C GLU A 100 -10.40 -19.38 -15.49
N GLU A 101 -9.65 -18.38 -15.96
CA GLU A 101 -8.60 -18.57 -16.97
C GLU A 101 -7.55 -19.61 -16.57
N LEU A 102 -7.21 -19.69 -15.27
CA LEU A 102 -6.22 -20.63 -14.74
C LEU A 102 -6.73 -22.08 -14.61
N TYR A 103 -8.05 -22.27 -14.53
CA TYR A 103 -8.68 -23.59 -14.37
C TYR A 103 -9.18 -24.21 -15.67
N ASN A 104 -9.27 -23.41 -16.75
CA ASN A 104 -9.59 -23.87 -18.09
C ASN A 104 -8.38 -24.52 -18.79
#